data_AF-A0A7V2X8W8-F1
#
_entry.id   AF-A0A7V2X8W8-F1
#
_cell.length_a   1.000
_cell.length_b   1.000
_cell.length_c   1.000
_cell.angle_alpha   90.00
_cell.angle_beta   90.00
_cell.angle_gamma   90.00
#
_symmetry.space_group_name_H-M   'P 1'
#
loop_
_entity.id
_entity.type
_entity.pdbx_description
1 polymer ?
#
loop_
_entity_poly.entity_id
_entity_poly.type
_entity_poly.pdbx_seq_one_letter_code
_entity_poly.pdbx_strand_id
1 'polypeptide(L)'
;MKEVPSLEKLFEEYRSRGLAVFRVDTKESRETIHKHLEKHPSNIPILLDEKNKVGKLLGLWVHPTSYLVDGKGLLSYRAVGTVDWNGVEARSIVERLLRDR
;
A
#
# COMPACT_ATOMS: atom_id res chain seq x y z
N MET A 1 -6.39 12.90 -7.11
CA MET A 1 -5.09 12.26 -6.84
C MET A 1 -5.01 10.95 -7.62
N LYS A 2 -3.91 10.67 -8.32
CA LYS A 2 -3.78 9.50 -9.24
C LYS A 2 -3.29 8.21 -8.56
N GLU A 3 -2.80 8.29 -7.32
CA GLU A 3 -2.17 7.15 -6.65
C GLU A 3 -3.13 6.00 -6.35
N VAL A 4 -4.25 6.24 -5.67
CA VAL A 4 -5.20 5.16 -5.29
C VAL A 4 -5.66 4.36 -6.52
N PRO A 5 -6.18 4.99 -7.60
CA PRO A 5 -6.54 4.22 -8.80
C PRO A 5 -5.36 3.48 -9.45
N SER A 6 -4.14 4.03 -9.39
CA SER A 6 -2.94 3.36 -9.92
C SER A 6 -2.57 2.12 -9.09
N LEU A 7 -2.72 2.20 -7.76
CA LEU A 7 -2.43 1.12 -6.83
C LEU A 7 -3.46 -0.01 -6.95
N GLU A 8 -4.74 0.33 -7.08
CA GLU A 8 -5.81 -0.65 -7.29
C GLU A 8 -5.64 -1.43 -8.59
N LYS A 9 -5.22 -0.76 -9.68
CA LYS A 9 -4.86 -1.43 -10.94
C LYS A 9 -3.69 -2.39 -10.78
N LEU A 10 -2.61 -1.93 -10.13
CA LEU A 10 -1.46 -2.79 -9.83
C LEU A 10 -1.89 -4.02 -9.02
N PHE A 11 -2.71 -3.83 -7.99
CA PHE A 11 -3.19 -4.93 -7.16
C PHE A 11 -4.01 -5.95 -7.98
N GLU A 12 -4.95 -5.50 -8.81
CA GLU A 12 -5.77 -6.41 -9.63
C GLU A 12 -4.94 -7.24 -10.60
N GLU A 13 -3.92 -6.65 -11.24
CA GLU A 13 -3.08 -7.34 -12.21
C GLU A 13 -2.12 -8.36 -11.57
N TYR A 14 -1.60 -8.06 -10.37
CA TYR A 14 -0.51 -8.83 -9.77
C TYR A 14 -0.95 -9.71 -8.59
N ARG A 15 -2.17 -9.59 -8.08
CA ARG A 15 -2.63 -10.40 -6.94
C ARG A 15 -2.59 -11.91 -7.20
N SER A 16 -2.93 -12.34 -8.41
CA SER A 16 -2.86 -13.75 -8.82
C SER A 16 -1.41 -14.26 -8.98
N ARG A 17 -0.46 -13.33 -9.20
CA ARG A 17 0.99 -13.59 -9.21
C ARG A 17 1.58 -13.53 -7.80
N GLY A 18 0.74 -13.38 -6.78
CA GLY A 18 1.06 -13.41 -5.37
C GLY A 18 1.50 -12.08 -4.78
N LEU A 19 1.15 -10.94 -5.41
CA LEU A 19 1.24 -9.63 -4.75
C LEU A 19 0.13 -9.52 -3.69
N ALA A 20 0.51 -9.13 -2.47
CA ALA A 20 -0.43 -8.70 -1.45
C ALA A 20 -0.26 -7.19 -1.21
N VAL A 21 -1.36 -6.47 -1.09
CA VAL A 21 -1.37 -5.04 -0.79
C VAL A 21 -2.30 -4.79 0.38
N PHE A 22 -1.84 -3.96 1.33
CA PHE A 22 -2.63 -3.48 2.45
C PHE A 22 -2.49 -1.97 2.53
N ARG A 23 -3.61 -1.26 2.66
CA ARG A 23 -3.60 0.17 3.00
C ARG A 23 -3.68 0.28 4.51
N VAL A 24 -2.68 0.90 5.13
CA VAL A 24 -2.70 1.15 6.58
C VAL A 24 -3.15 2.58 6.81
N ASP A 25 -4.34 2.73 7.36
CA ASP A 25 -4.81 4.02 7.84
C ASP A 25 -4.30 4.28 9.27
N THR A 26 -3.84 5.49 9.54
CA THR A 26 -3.29 5.86 10.85
C THR A 26 -4.11 6.96 11.49
N LYS A 27 -4.40 6.82 12.78
CA LYS A 27 -5.08 7.83 13.63
C LYS A 27 -6.52 8.15 13.26
N GLU A 28 -7.11 7.57 12.21
CA GLU A 28 -8.56 7.68 11.99
C GLU A 28 -9.32 6.57 12.73
N SER A 29 -10.58 6.84 13.05
CA SER A 29 -11.46 5.87 13.70
C SER A 29 -12.06 4.91 12.67
N ARG A 30 -12.43 3.71 13.11
CA ARG A 30 -13.22 2.76 12.29
C ARG A 30 -14.47 3.38 11.66
N GLU A 31 -15.16 4.29 12.36
CA GLU A 31 -16.38 4.94 11.87
C GLU A 31 -16.07 5.92 10.72
N THR A 32 -15.01 6.71 10.87
CA THR A 32 -14.51 7.61 9.82
C THR A 32 -14.19 6.83 8.54
N ILE A 33 -13.47 5.71 8.67
CA ILE A 33 -13.08 4.87 7.53
C ILE A 33 -14.30 4.21 6.88
N HIS A 34 -15.27 3.72 7.66
CA HIS A 34 -16.51 3.17 7.08
C HIS A 34 -17.26 4.21 6.25
N LYS A 35 -17.47 5.42 6.77
CA LYS A 35 -18.14 6.50 6.03
C LYS A 35 -17.39 6.90 4.76
N HIS A 36 -16.05 6.81 4.76
CA HIS A 36 -15.25 7.02 3.56
C HIS A 36 -15.48 5.91 2.53
N LEU A 37 -15.46 4.65 2.97
CA LEU A 37 -15.64 3.47 2.11
C LEU A 37 -17.04 3.37 1.48
N GLU A 38 -18.08 3.91 2.13
CA GLU A 38 -19.42 4.01 1.54
C GLU A 38 -19.44 4.85 0.25
N LYS A 39 -18.57 5.86 0.16
CA LYS A 39 -18.47 6.76 -1.00
C LYS A 39 -17.37 6.34 -1.97
N HIS A 40 -16.32 5.73 -1.44
CA HIS A 40 -15.12 5.34 -2.16
C HIS A 40 -14.76 3.89 -1.81
N PRO A 41 -15.51 2.91 -2.34
CA PRO A 41 -15.21 1.52 -2.10
C PRO A 41 -13.80 1.20 -2.60
N SER A 42 -13.07 0.37 -1.87
CA SER A 42 -11.74 -0.08 -2.26
C SER A 42 -11.71 -1.60 -2.30
N ASN A 43 -11.06 -2.13 -3.35
CA ASN A 43 -10.79 -3.56 -3.50
C ASN A 43 -9.56 -4.02 -2.69
N ILE A 44 -8.80 -3.08 -2.15
CA ILE A 44 -7.63 -3.36 -1.32
C ILE A 44 -8.04 -3.37 0.15
N PRO A 45 -7.65 -4.40 0.93
CA PRO A 45 -7.87 -4.42 2.37
C PRO A 45 -7.28 -3.20 3.08
N ILE A 46 -8.09 -2.56 3.93
CA ILE A 46 -7.66 -1.46 4.79
C ILE A 46 -7.44 -1.98 6.22
N LEU A 47 -6.25 -1.74 6.75
CA LEU A 47 -5.88 -2.01 8.13
C LEU A 47 -5.92 -0.71 8.94
N LEU A 48 -6.36 -0.79 10.19
CA LEU A 48 -6.46 0.35 11.09
C LEU A 48 -5.30 0.36 12.08
N ASP A 49 -4.54 1.46 12.10
CA ASP A 49 -3.54 1.78 13.11
C ASP A 49 -3.94 3.06 13.86
N GLU A 50 -5.06 2.97 14.59
CA GLU A 50 -5.68 4.11 15.29
C GLU A 50 -4.72 4.80 16.28
N LYS A 51 -3.75 4.05 16.83
CA LYS A 51 -2.75 4.57 17.79
C LYS A 51 -1.41 4.92 17.13
N ASN A 52 -1.31 4.82 15.81
CA ASN A 52 -0.10 5.03 15.03
C ASN A 52 1.11 4.22 15.55
N LYS A 53 0.88 2.98 16.03
CA LYS A 53 1.94 2.10 16.55
C LYS A 53 2.79 1.53 15.41
N VAL A 54 2.14 1.05 14.35
CA VAL A 54 2.80 0.50 13.16
C VAL A 54 3.50 1.62 12.40
N GLY A 55 2.84 2.78 12.23
CA GLY A 55 3.47 3.94 11.59
C GLY A 55 4.73 4.38 12.33
N LYS A 56 4.71 4.45 13.67
CA LYS A 56 5.91 4.75 14.46
C LYS A 56 7.01 3.70 14.30
N LEU A 57 6.66 2.42 14.34
CA LEU A 57 7.62 1.31 14.18
C LEU A 57 8.35 1.37 12.83
N LEU A 58 7.63 1.77 11.77
CA LEU A 58 8.18 1.90 10.42
C LEU A 58 8.82 3.27 10.14
N GLY A 59 8.91 4.15 11.15
CA GLY A 59 9.45 5.50 10.99
C GLY A 59 8.65 6.35 9.99
N LEU A 60 7.33 6.26 10.03
CA LEU A 60 6.41 7.04 9.20
C LEU A 60 6.34 8.50 9.69
N TRP A 61 6.83 9.41 8.86
CA TRP A 61 6.82 10.85 9.13
C TRP A 61 6.02 11.66 8.10
N VAL A 62 5.82 11.09 6.91
CA VAL A 62 5.20 11.75 5.76
C VAL A 62 4.17 10.80 5.15
N HIS A 63 2.97 11.32 4.90
CA HIS A 63 1.96 10.62 4.10
C HIS A 63 1.96 11.16 2.66
N PRO A 64 1.72 10.30 1.65
CA PRO A 64 1.74 8.84 1.74
C PRO A 64 3.19 8.31 1.86
N THR A 65 3.35 7.13 2.47
CA THR A 65 4.59 6.34 2.41
C THR A 65 4.20 4.89 2.19
N SER A 66 4.85 4.23 1.25
CA SER A 66 4.67 2.81 0.98
C SER A 66 5.94 2.03 1.27
N TYR A 67 5.77 0.80 1.77
CA TYR A 67 6.84 -0.11 2.12
C TYR A 67 6.65 -1.39 1.30
N LEU A 68 7.68 -1.78 0.55
CA LEU A 68 7.65 -3.00 -0.27
C LEU A 68 8.50 -4.06 0.42
N VAL A 69 7.86 -5.19 0.68
CA VAL A 69 8.45 -6.35 1.35
C VAL A 69 8.60 -7.46 0.30
N ASP A 70 9.76 -8.12 0.29
CA ASP A 70 10.05 -9.23 -0.63
C ASP A 70 9.44 -10.57 -0.17
N GLY A 71 9.61 -11.62 -0.98
CA GLY A 71 9.13 -12.97 -0.68
C GLY A 71 9.74 -13.61 0.58
N LYS A 72 10.85 -13.06 1.10
CA LYS A 72 11.53 -13.53 2.32
C LYS A 72 11.09 -12.73 3.55
N GLY A 73 10.17 -11.78 3.39
CA GLY A 73 9.69 -10.93 4.48
C GLY A 73 10.62 -9.76 4.81
N LEU A 74 11.60 -9.44 3.95
CA LEU A 74 12.52 -8.33 4.16
C LEU A 74 12.01 -7.05 3.49
N LEU A 75 12.13 -5.93 4.19
CA LEU A 75 11.82 -4.61 3.65
C LEU A 75 12.85 -4.26 2.57
N SER A 76 12.44 -4.31 1.30
CA SER A 76 13.30 -4.05 0.15
C SER A 76 13.28 -2.61 -0.32
N TYR A 77 12.13 -1.94 -0.25
CA TYR A 77 12.01 -0.54 -0.67
C TYR A 77 11.08 0.25 0.25
N ARG A 78 11.35 1.56 0.31
CA ARG A 78 10.48 2.57 0.89
C ARG A 78 10.26 3.66 -0.15
N ALA A 79 9.00 3.93 -0.47
CA ALA A 79 8.60 5.05 -1.31
C ALA A 79 7.94 6.13 -0.44
N VAL A 80 8.46 7.36 -0.51
CA VAL A 80 7.95 8.50 0.26
C VAL A 80 7.31 9.48 -0.70
N GLY A 81 6.08 9.90 -0.40
CA GLY A 81 5.28 10.72 -1.29
C GLY A 81 4.50 9.90 -2.32
N THR A 82 3.78 10.61 -3.18
CA THR A 82 2.87 10.03 -4.16
C THR A 82 3.64 9.25 -5.22
N VAL A 83 3.26 7.99 -5.45
CA VAL A 83 3.80 7.15 -6.52
C VAL A 83 2.71 6.84 -7.56
N ASP A 84 3.10 6.81 -8.84
CA ASP A 84 2.28 6.18 -9.88
C ASP A 84 2.60 4.68 -9.91
N TRP A 85 1.79 3.89 -9.22
CA TRP A 85 1.96 2.44 -9.12
C TRP A 85 1.68 1.70 -10.43
N ASN A 86 1.09 2.39 -11.41
CA ASN A 86 0.85 1.89 -12.75
C ASN A 86 1.99 2.26 -13.71
N GLY A 87 2.95 3.07 -13.26
CA GLY A 87 4.13 3.48 -14.02
C GLY A 87 5.15 2.35 -14.21
N VAL A 88 5.98 2.48 -15.23
CA VAL A 88 6.98 1.47 -15.60
C VAL A 88 7.97 1.19 -14.46
N GLU A 89 8.40 2.23 -13.74
CA GLU A 89 9.35 2.11 -12.64
C GLU A 89 8.79 1.26 -11.48
N ALA A 90 7.61 1.64 -10.96
CA ALA A 90 6.96 0.93 -9.87
C ALA A 90 6.67 -0.53 -10.23
N ARG A 91 6.15 -0.76 -11.45
CA ARG A 91 5.89 -2.12 -11.96
C ARG A 91 7.15 -2.95 -12.06
N SER A 92 8.25 -2.39 -12.56
CA SER A 92 9.53 -3.10 -12.68
C SER A 92 10.06 -3.56 -11.31
N ILE A 93 9.91 -2.71 -10.29
CA ILE A 93 10.29 -3.07 -8.91
C ILE A 93 9.42 -4.20 -8.38
N VAL A 94 8.10 -4.10 -8.51
CA VAL A 94 7.16 -5.13 -8.07
C VAL A 94 7.44 -6.46 -8.77
N GLU A 95 7.67 -6.44 -10.09
CA GLU A 95 8.01 -7.63 -10.85
C GLU A 95 9.30 -8.29 -10.40
N ARG A 96 10.32 -7.49 -10.06
CA ARG A 96 11.57 -8.00 -9.51
C ARG A 96 11.32 -8.73 -8.19
N LEU A 97 10.62 -8.10 -7.25
CA LEU A 97 10.31 -8.68 -5.94
C LEU A 97 9.45 -9.94 -6.04
N LEU A 98 8.56 -10.02 -7.03
CA LEU A 98 7.75 -11.21 -7.26
C LEU A 98 8.54 -12.39 -7.83
N ARG A 99 9.69 -12.16 -8.48
CA ARG A 99 10.60 -13.20 -8.98
C ARG A 99 11.55 -13.71 -7.90
N ASP A 100 11.96 -12.84 -6.96
CA ASP A 100 12.94 -13.13 -5.91
C ASP A 100 12.39 -13.98 -4.73
N ARG A 101 11.40 -14.84 -5.00
CA ARG A 101 10.76 -15.72 -4.02
C ARG A 101 11.66 -16.88 -3.60
#